data_AF-A0A4Y9IPB4-F1
#
_entry.id   AF-A0A4Y9IPB4-F1
#
_cell.length_a   1.000
_cell.length_b   1.000
_cell.length_c   1.000
_cell.angle_alpha   90.00
_cell.angle_beta   90.00
_cell.angle_gamma   90.00
#
_symmetry.space_group_name_H-M   'P 1'
#
loop_
_entity.id
_entity.type
_entity.pdbx_description
1 polymer ?
#
loop_
_entity_poly.entity_id
_entity_poly.type
_entity_poly.pdbx_seq_one_letter_code
_entity_poly.pdbx_strand_id
1 'polypeptide(L)'
;MAINIRPQTLKSQIFILATGIILGIMVMYLINTKKNATVQISHNMVLQEIESLGNLEVTKYSIQDMMKYKKIRRWLPNAKTGLIIYGEVICCVDLTKLKPEDITVSEKTIHLQLPSPEICHVKVDHSKSRVYDMEFGLWESTDIVDEAYTFAEQQLNEKAKQLDMLSQSRDNAVNLLKPILKAMGFEEVVITFRSKSGKG
;
A
#
# COMPACT_ATOMS: atom_id res chain seq x y z
N MET A 1 -40.96 -25.13 -70.10
CA MET A 1 -39.66 -25.60 -69.58
C MET A 1 -39.72 -25.45 -68.06
N ALA A 2 -40.08 -26.51 -67.33
CA ALA A 2 -40.29 -26.44 -65.88
C ALA A 2 -39.06 -27.01 -65.15
N ILE A 3 -38.42 -26.18 -64.32
CA ILE A 3 -37.27 -26.58 -63.51
C ILE A 3 -37.80 -27.46 -62.37
N ASN A 4 -37.61 -28.77 -62.50
CA ASN A 4 -38.03 -29.76 -61.51
C ASN A 4 -37.04 -29.79 -60.34
N ILE A 5 -37.28 -28.94 -59.33
CA ILE A 5 -36.48 -28.91 -58.10
C ILE A 5 -36.92 -30.09 -57.23
N ARG A 6 -36.06 -31.10 -57.11
CA ARG A 6 -36.32 -32.29 -56.27
C ARG A 6 -36.61 -31.88 -54.81
N PRO A 7 -37.72 -32.31 -54.20
CA PRO A 7 -38.16 -31.86 -52.87
C PRO A 7 -37.26 -32.31 -51.70
N GLN A 8 -36.24 -33.15 -51.94
CA GLN A 8 -35.33 -33.63 -50.89
C GLN A 8 -34.24 -32.63 -50.49
N THR A 9 -33.76 -31.78 -51.41
CA THR A 9 -32.69 -30.82 -51.12
C THR A 9 -33.21 -29.62 -50.30
N LEU A 10 -34.48 -29.26 -50.48
CA LEU A 10 -35.14 -28.16 -49.75
C LEU A 10 -35.28 -28.47 -48.24
N LYS A 11 -35.60 -29.72 -47.87
CA LYS A 11 -35.72 -30.12 -46.47
C LYS A 11 -34.36 -30.09 -45.73
N SER A 12 -33.28 -30.47 -46.40
CA SER A 12 -31.93 -30.44 -45.81
C SER A 12 -31.44 -29.01 -45.55
N GLN A 13 -31.72 -28.08 -46.46
CA GLN A 13 -31.38 -26.66 -46.30
C GLN A 13 -32.12 -26.02 -45.11
N ILE A 14 -33.38 -26.40 -44.89
CA ILE A 14 -34.17 -25.94 -43.74
C ILE A 14 -33.58 -26.44 -42.42
N PHE A 15 -33.07 -27.68 -42.38
CA PHE A 15 -32.42 -28.22 -41.17
C PHE A 15 -31.11 -27.51 -40.81
N ILE A 16 -30.27 -27.17 -41.81
CA ILE A 16 -29.01 -26.45 -41.59
C ILE A 16 -29.26 -25.02 -41.10
N LEU A 17 -30.28 -24.34 -41.67
CA LEU A 17 -30.68 -23.02 -41.20
C LEU A 17 -31.23 -23.09 -39.78
N ALA A 18 -32.05 -24.08 -39.46
CA ALA A 18 -32.62 -24.27 -38.13
C ALA A 18 -31.52 -24.54 -37.08
N THR A 19 -30.55 -25.41 -37.36
CA THR A 19 -29.45 -25.68 -36.44
C THR A 19 -28.53 -24.47 -36.26
N GLY A 20 -28.27 -23.69 -37.31
CA GLY A 20 -27.52 -22.45 -37.22
C GLY A 20 -28.21 -21.40 -36.34
N ILE A 21 -29.53 -21.26 -36.46
CA ILE A 21 -30.33 -20.36 -35.62
C ILE A 21 -30.32 -20.83 -34.17
N ILE A 22 -30.50 -22.13 -33.91
CA ILE A 22 -30.47 -22.70 -32.56
C ILE A 22 -29.09 -22.48 -31.92
N LEU A 23 -28.00 -22.73 -32.66
CA LEU A 23 -26.64 -22.52 -32.18
C LEU A 23 -26.37 -21.03 -31.91
N GLY A 24 -26.85 -20.15 -32.79
CA GLY A 24 -26.75 -18.70 -32.62
C GLY A 24 -27.50 -18.20 -31.38
N ILE A 25 -28.72 -18.69 -31.15
CA ILE A 25 -29.51 -18.37 -29.95
C ILE A 25 -28.83 -18.93 -28.70
N MET A 26 -28.27 -20.14 -28.75
CA MET A 26 -27.54 -20.75 -27.63
C MET A 26 -26.26 -19.98 -27.29
N VAL A 27 -25.49 -19.56 -28.29
CA VAL A 27 -24.30 -18.72 -28.10
C VAL A 27 -24.68 -17.34 -27.58
N MET A 28 -25.75 -16.73 -28.11
CA MET A 28 -26.26 -15.46 -27.63
C MET A 28 -26.73 -15.57 -26.17
N TYR A 29 -27.42 -16.64 -25.80
CA TYR A 29 -27.83 -16.91 -24.43
C TYR A 29 -26.63 -17.08 -23.49
N LEU A 30 -25.59 -17.82 -23.92
CA LEU A 30 -24.35 -17.97 -23.14
C LEU A 30 -23.62 -16.63 -22.96
N ILE A 31 -23.54 -15.79 -24.00
CA ILE A 31 -22.88 -14.47 -23.94
C ILE A 31 -23.68 -13.48 -23.07
N ASN A 32 -25.02 -13.53 -23.12
CA ASN A 32 -25.89 -12.62 -22.36
C ASN A 32 -25.99 -12.98 -20.86
N THR A 33 -25.34 -14.05 -20.40
CA THR A 33 -25.21 -14.37 -18.97
C THR A 33 -24.09 -13.60 -18.26
N LYS A 34 -23.71 -12.41 -18.75
CA LYS A 34 -23.01 -11.43 -17.91
C LYS A 34 -24.01 -10.85 -16.92
N LYS A 35 -24.28 -11.61 -15.85
CA LYS A 35 -25.04 -11.12 -14.69
C LYS A 35 -24.36 -9.86 -14.19
N ASN A 36 -25.13 -8.77 -14.09
CA ASN A 36 -24.70 -7.55 -13.43
C ASN A 36 -24.26 -7.91 -12.01
N ALA A 37 -22.94 -7.89 -11.77
CA ALA A 37 -22.39 -8.14 -10.45
C ALA A 37 -22.93 -7.06 -9.50
N THR A 38 -23.92 -7.41 -8.70
CA THR A 38 -24.48 -6.50 -7.70
C THR A 38 -23.55 -6.55 -6.50
N VAL A 39 -22.71 -5.52 -6.35
CA VAL A 39 -21.78 -5.41 -5.23
C VAL A 39 -22.60 -5.11 -3.97
N GLN A 40 -22.82 -6.12 -3.14
CA GLN A 40 -23.42 -5.93 -1.81
C GLN A 40 -22.28 -5.72 -0.80
N ILE A 41 -22.16 -4.51 -0.29
CA ILE A 41 -21.18 -4.16 0.74
C ILE A 41 -21.88 -4.27 2.10
N SER A 42 -21.58 -5.33 2.86
CA SER A 42 -22.01 -5.47 4.24
C SER A 42 -20.81 -5.16 5.15
N HIS A 43 -20.88 -4.08 5.93
CA HIS A 43 -19.84 -3.72 6.89
C HIS A 43 -20.36 -3.91 8.32
N ASN A 44 -19.78 -4.88 9.03
CA ASN A 44 -19.88 -4.99 10.47
C ASN A 44 -18.55 -4.51 11.04
N MET A 45 -18.52 -3.29 11.60
CA MET A 45 -17.32 -2.78 12.24
C MET A 45 -17.26 -3.30 13.68
N VAL A 46 -16.19 -4.01 14.01
CA VAL A 46 -15.94 -4.51 15.37
C VAL A 46 -14.73 -3.78 15.92
N LEU A 47 -14.91 -3.05 17.03
CA LEU A 47 -13.80 -2.46 17.76
C LEU A 47 -13.04 -3.59 18.46
N GLN A 48 -11.78 -3.83 18.06
CA GLN A 48 -10.97 -4.90 18.62
C GLN A 48 -10.23 -4.45 19.88
N GLU A 49 -9.58 -3.27 19.84
CA GLU A 49 -8.70 -2.83 20.92
C GLU A 49 -8.55 -1.30 20.94
N ILE A 50 -8.26 -0.76 22.13
CA ILE A 50 -7.88 0.65 22.33
C ILE A 50 -6.46 0.65 22.88
N GLU A 51 -5.51 1.13 22.08
CA GLU A 51 -4.11 1.26 22.48
C GLU A 51 -3.77 2.70 22.87
N SER A 52 -3.05 2.88 23.98
CA SER A 52 -2.49 4.19 24.33
C SER A 52 -1.22 4.42 23.52
N LEU A 53 -1.22 5.46 22.69
CA LEU A 53 -0.04 5.86 21.93
C LEU A 53 0.85 6.77 22.78
N GLY A 54 2.16 6.53 22.78
CA GLY A 54 3.15 7.39 23.43
C GLY A 54 4.22 7.91 22.47
N ASN A 55 3.99 7.83 21.16
CA ASN A 55 4.94 8.29 20.16
C ASN A 55 4.76 9.79 19.90
N LEU A 56 5.86 10.54 19.99
CA LEU A 56 5.97 11.89 19.44
C LEU A 56 6.43 11.78 17.98
N GLU A 57 5.53 11.94 17.02
CA GLU A 57 5.88 12.02 15.61
C GLU A 57 6.58 13.36 15.32
N VAL A 58 7.81 13.29 14.79
CA VAL A 58 8.67 14.48 14.63
C VAL A 58 9.00 14.78 13.18
N THR A 59 8.97 13.77 12.31
CA THR A 59 9.25 13.95 10.88
C THR A 59 8.41 13.00 10.04
N LYS A 60 7.91 13.53 8.92
CA LYS A 60 7.30 12.74 7.85
C LYS A 60 8.06 12.95 6.54
N TYR A 61 8.53 11.87 5.96
CA TYR A 61 9.15 11.85 4.64
C TYR A 61 8.19 11.28 3.60
N SER A 62 8.11 11.93 2.45
CA SER A 62 7.41 11.41 1.27
C SER A 62 8.43 10.92 0.26
N ILE A 63 8.30 9.66 -0.14
CA ILE A 63 9.22 8.97 -1.06
C ILE A 63 8.42 8.62 -2.31
N GLN A 64 9.00 8.85 -3.49
CA GLN A 64 8.45 8.36 -4.75
C GLN A 64 9.40 7.30 -5.31
N ASP A 65 8.88 6.12 -5.61
CA ASP A 65 9.62 5.03 -6.22
C ASP A 65 8.93 4.56 -7.51
N MET A 66 9.71 4.25 -8.53
CA MET A 66 9.22 3.69 -9.79
C MET A 66 9.76 2.26 -9.91
N MET A 67 8.87 1.29 -9.80
CA MET A 67 9.26 -0.12 -9.79
C MET A 67 8.53 -0.93 -10.85
N LYS A 68 9.19 -1.94 -11.37
CA LYS A 68 8.60 -2.94 -12.25
C LYS A 68 8.55 -4.27 -11.51
N TYR A 69 7.35 -4.80 -11.31
CA TYR A 69 7.14 -6.12 -10.76
C TYR A 69 6.87 -7.11 -11.91
N LYS A 70 7.54 -8.26 -11.86
CA LYS A 70 7.40 -9.31 -12.87
C LYS A 70 7.21 -10.65 -12.19
N LYS A 71 6.09 -11.31 -12.47
CA LYS A 71 5.81 -12.67 -12.01
C LYS A 71 6.28 -13.66 -13.07
N ILE A 72 7.37 -14.38 -12.75
CA ILE A 72 7.94 -15.39 -13.65
C ILE A 72 7.21 -16.71 -13.43
N ARG A 73 6.61 -17.27 -14.50
CA ARG A 73 5.90 -18.54 -14.46
C ARG A 73 6.62 -19.56 -15.34
N ARG A 74 6.70 -20.81 -14.88
CA ARG A 74 7.45 -21.87 -15.58
C ARG A 74 6.73 -22.42 -16.82
N TRP A 75 5.40 -22.37 -16.82
CA TRP A 75 4.55 -23.02 -17.85
C TRP A 75 3.48 -22.08 -18.45
N LEU A 76 3.47 -20.80 -18.05
CA LEU A 76 2.50 -19.79 -18.48
C LEU A 76 3.26 -18.54 -18.94
N PRO A 77 2.65 -17.68 -19.79
CA PRO A 77 3.19 -16.36 -20.08
C PRO A 77 3.47 -15.58 -18.79
N ASN A 78 4.60 -14.87 -18.76
CA ASN A 78 4.96 -14.03 -17.63
C ASN A 78 4.03 -12.82 -17.56
N ALA A 79 3.66 -12.45 -16.34
CA ALA A 79 2.88 -11.26 -16.06
C ALA A 79 3.84 -10.13 -15.62
N LYS A 80 3.63 -8.91 -16.11
CA LYS A 80 4.42 -7.74 -15.72
C LYS A 80 3.51 -6.58 -15.38
N THR A 81 3.89 -5.86 -14.33
CA THR A 81 3.24 -4.60 -13.95
C THR A 81 4.28 -3.57 -13.55
N GLY A 82 4.14 -2.36 -14.07
CA GLY A 82 4.92 -1.19 -13.67
C GLY A 82 4.11 -0.35 -12.70
N LEU A 83 4.68 0.02 -11.56
CA LEU A 83 4.03 0.84 -10.55
C LEU A 83 4.84 2.12 -10.28
N ILE A 84 4.11 3.20 -10.08
CA ILE A 84 4.61 4.42 -9.43
C ILE A 84 4.05 4.40 -8.02
N ILE A 85 4.95 4.27 -7.04
CA ILE A 85 4.63 4.13 -5.63
C ILE A 85 4.99 5.42 -4.90
N TYR A 86 4.05 5.92 -4.12
CA TYR A 86 4.28 6.99 -3.17
C TYR A 86 4.26 6.39 -1.76
N GLY A 87 5.39 6.49 -1.08
CA GLY A 87 5.58 6.03 0.29
C GLY A 87 5.59 7.19 1.27
N GLU A 88 5.05 6.95 2.47
CA GLU A 88 5.25 7.80 3.63
C GLU A 88 6.07 7.05 4.68
N VAL A 89 7.14 7.69 5.17
CA VAL A 89 7.95 7.21 6.28
C VAL A 89 7.83 8.21 7.43
N ILE A 90 7.40 7.73 8.58
CA ILE A 90 7.20 8.54 9.78
C ILE A 90 8.25 8.13 10.81
N CYS A 91 8.98 9.13 11.29
CA CYS A 91 9.93 8.99 12.39
C CYS A 91 9.36 9.62 13.66
N CYS A 92 9.53 8.93 14.77
CA CYS A 92 9.02 9.35 16.06
C CYS A 92 10.02 9.09 17.19
N VAL A 93 9.78 9.74 18.32
CA VAL A 93 10.40 9.45 19.62
C VAL A 93 9.35 8.79 20.49
N ASP A 94 9.59 7.54 20.88
CA ASP A 94 8.69 6.80 21.76
C ASP A 94 8.85 7.24 23.22
N LEU A 95 7.94 8.10 23.68
CA LEU A 95 7.95 8.67 25.03
C LEU A 95 7.58 7.63 26.11
N THR A 96 7.02 6.48 25.76
CA THR A 96 6.77 5.41 26.73
C THR A 96 8.08 4.81 27.27
N LYS A 97 9.18 4.98 26.52
CA LYS A 97 10.53 4.56 26.91
C LYS A 97 11.26 5.59 27.79
N LEU A 98 10.63 6.73 28.09
CA LEU A 98 11.17 7.76 28.97
C LEU A 98 11.07 7.32 30.43
N LYS A 99 12.12 7.53 31.21
CA LYS A 99 12.14 7.24 32.65
C LYS A 99 12.25 8.52 33.46
N PRO A 100 11.86 8.52 34.76
CA PRO A 100 12.05 9.68 35.62
C PRO A 100 13.50 10.18 35.65
N GLU A 101 14.48 9.27 35.58
CA GLU A 101 15.90 9.61 35.59
C GLU A 101 16.36 10.33 34.30
N ASP A 102 15.61 10.19 33.20
CA ASP A 102 15.89 10.88 31.93
C ASP A 102 15.48 12.37 32.00
N ILE A 103 14.87 12.83 33.10
CA ILE A 103 14.44 14.21 33.33
C ILE A 103 15.10 14.75 34.59
N THR A 104 15.94 15.77 34.46
CA THR A 104 16.50 16.51 35.61
C THR A 104 16.11 17.97 35.51
N VAL A 105 15.59 18.52 36.61
CA VAL A 105 15.22 19.94 36.72
C VAL A 105 16.02 20.57 37.86
N SER A 106 16.69 21.68 37.58
CA SER A 106 17.39 22.48 38.57
C SER A 106 17.07 23.95 38.32
N GLU A 107 16.47 24.62 39.31
CA GLU A 107 16.01 26.01 39.18
C GLU A 107 15.13 26.24 37.94
N LYS A 108 15.67 26.90 36.91
CA LYS A 108 15.00 27.16 35.62
C LYS A 108 15.65 26.42 34.45
N THR A 109 16.49 25.44 34.73
CA THR A 109 17.15 24.59 33.74
C THR A 109 16.51 23.21 33.73
N ILE A 110 16.14 22.73 32.54
CA ILE A 110 15.69 21.34 32.32
C ILE A 110 16.68 20.61 31.41
N HIS A 111 17.11 19.44 31.89
CA HIS A 111 17.84 18.45 31.11
C HIS A 111 16.89 17.30 30.79
N LEU A 112 16.65 17.07 29.50
CA LEU A 112 15.78 16.02 29.01
C LEU A 112 16.57 15.09 28.08
N GLN A 113 16.75 13.84 28.51
CA GLN A 113 17.41 12.80 27.73
C GLN A 113 16.38 11.92 27.02
N LEU A 114 16.09 12.26 25.76
CA LEU A 114 15.10 11.54 24.98
C LEU A 114 15.60 10.17 24.49
N PRO A 115 14.69 9.20 24.32
CA PRO A 115 14.95 8.03 23.49
C PRO A 115 15.39 8.44 22.08
N SER A 116 16.30 7.68 21.46
CA SER A 116 16.69 7.95 20.07
C SER A 116 15.47 7.78 19.15
N PRO A 117 15.29 8.66 18.14
CA PRO A 117 14.24 8.49 17.15
C PRO A 117 14.31 7.15 16.43
N GLU A 118 13.15 6.65 16.00
CA GLU A 118 13.02 5.45 15.18
C GLU A 118 11.94 5.61 14.11
N ILE A 119 11.96 4.73 13.12
CA ILE A 119 10.90 4.63 12.13
C ILE A 119 9.75 3.86 12.79
N CYS A 120 8.64 4.53 13.10
CA CYS A 120 7.46 3.87 13.66
C CYS A 120 6.53 3.33 12.58
N HIS A 121 6.40 4.06 11.46
CA HIS A 121 5.49 3.66 10.40
C HIS A 121 6.11 3.89 9.02
N VAL A 122 5.93 2.89 8.16
CA VAL A 122 6.17 2.97 6.72
C VAL A 122 4.90 2.48 6.06
N LYS A 123 4.34 3.28 5.14
CA LYS A 123 3.13 2.89 4.43
C LYS A 123 3.14 3.42 3.00
N VAL A 124 2.43 2.72 2.13
CA VAL A 124 2.15 3.22 0.77
C VAL A 124 0.91 4.12 0.81
N ASP A 125 1.04 5.30 0.21
CA ASP A 125 -0.09 6.17 -0.09
C ASP A 125 -0.76 5.65 -1.37
N HIS A 126 -1.75 4.76 -1.20
CA HIS A 126 -2.52 4.18 -2.30
C HIS A 126 -3.30 5.24 -3.10
N SER A 127 -3.61 6.40 -2.51
CA SER A 127 -4.35 7.47 -3.21
C SER A 127 -3.49 8.18 -4.27
N LYS A 128 -2.16 8.20 -4.06
CA LYS A 128 -1.19 8.78 -4.99
C LYS A 128 -0.50 7.72 -5.86
N SER A 129 -0.41 6.49 -5.36
CA SER A 129 0.21 5.39 -6.07
C SER A 129 -0.67 4.87 -7.20
N ARG A 130 -0.06 4.48 -8.31
CA ARG A 130 -0.80 3.98 -9.48
C ARG A 130 -0.03 2.93 -10.25
N VAL A 131 -0.77 1.98 -10.81
CA VAL A 131 -0.26 1.08 -11.84
C VAL A 131 -0.12 1.88 -13.13
N TYR A 132 1.09 1.96 -13.65
CA TYR A 132 1.43 2.70 -14.86
C TYR A 132 1.34 1.83 -16.12
N ASP A 133 1.70 0.55 -16.01
CA ASP A 133 1.74 -0.38 -17.13
C ASP A 133 1.36 -1.78 -16.65
N MET A 134 0.56 -2.51 -17.44
CA MET A 134 0.15 -3.88 -17.13
C MET A 134 0.09 -4.70 -18.42
N GLU A 135 0.97 -5.69 -18.53
CA GLU A 135 0.96 -6.66 -19.62
C GLU A 135 0.15 -7.88 -19.19
N PHE A 136 -1.14 -7.92 -19.52
CA PHE A 136 -2.00 -9.07 -19.24
C PHE A 136 -1.56 -10.29 -20.08
N GLY A 137 -1.16 -11.37 -19.42
CA GLY A 137 -1.40 -12.70 -19.96
C GLY A 137 -2.91 -12.95 -20.04
N LEU A 138 -3.39 -13.72 -21.03
CA LEU A 138 -4.82 -14.00 -21.31
C LEU A 138 -5.68 -14.51 -20.10
N TRP A 139 -5.10 -14.68 -18.91
CA TRP A 139 -5.65 -15.37 -17.73
C TRP A 139 -5.11 -14.74 -16.43
N GLU A 140 -5.06 -13.41 -16.33
CA GLU A 140 -4.53 -12.73 -15.15
C GLU A 140 -5.63 -12.39 -14.14
N SER A 141 -5.39 -12.77 -12.88
CA SER A 141 -6.17 -12.36 -11.72
C SER A 141 -5.65 -11.02 -11.19
N THR A 142 -6.52 -10.27 -10.50
CA THR A 142 -6.20 -9.01 -9.79
C THR A 142 -5.02 -9.12 -8.81
N ASP A 143 -4.65 -10.34 -8.43
CA ASP A 143 -3.63 -10.68 -7.44
C ASP A 143 -2.23 -10.13 -7.74
N ILE A 144 -1.86 -9.90 -9.02
CA ILE A 144 -0.51 -9.38 -9.33
C ILE A 144 -0.30 -7.95 -8.83
N VAL A 145 -1.37 -7.16 -8.77
CA VAL A 145 -1.30 -5.77 -8.29
C VAL A 145 -1.07 -5.77 -6.77
N ASP A 146 -1.81 -6.60 -6.04
CA ASP A 146 -1.68 -6.75 -4.59
C ASP A 146 -0.29 -7.28 -4.20
N GLU A 147 0.22 -8.28 -4.93
CA GLU A 147 1.59 -8.78 -4.78
C GLU A 147 2.63 -7.68 -5.02
N ALA A 148 2.42 -6.84 -6.04
CA ALA A 148 3.33 -5.76 -6.36
C ALA A 148 3.32 -4.65 -5.29
N TYR A 149 2.15 -4.30 -4.74
CA TYR A 149 2.06 -3.37 -3.60
C TYR A 149 2.71 -3.92 -2.33
N THR A 150 2.53 -5.21 -2.04
CA THR A 150 3.19 -5.87 -0.90
C THR A 150 4.71 -5.80 -1.04
N PHE A 151 5.23 -6.08 -2.24
CA PHE A 151 6.66 -5.97 -2.52
C PHE A 151 7.17 -4.52 -2.45
N ALA A 152 6.33 -3.56 -2.87
CA ALA A 152 6.64 -2.14 -2.78
C ALA A 152 6.81 -1.68 -1.32
N GLU A 153 5.91 -2.09 -0.42
CA GLU A 153 6.00 -1.77 1.01
C GLU A 153 7.28 -2.33 1.63
N GLN A 154 7.64 -3.57 1.31
CA GLN A 154 8.88 -4.19 1.78
C GLN A 154 10.11 -3.42 1.31
N GLN A 155 10.18 -3.09 0.01
CA GLN A 155 11.29 -2.29 -0.53
C GLN A 155 11.35 -0.90 0.09
N LEU A 156 10.20 -0.25 0.29
CA LEU A 156 10.13 1.07 0.89
C LEU A 156 10.68 1.06 2.31
N ASN A 157 10.36 0.03 3.11
CA ASN A 157 10.88 -0.14 4.46
C ASN A 157 12.41 -0.32 4.46
N GLU A 158 12.94 -1.17 3.56
CA GLU A 158 14.39 -1.38 3.46
C GLU A 158 15.13 -0.11 2.99
N LYS A 159 14.59 0.61 2.01
CA LYS A 159 15.16 1.89 1.55
C LYS A 159 15.12 2.96 2.64
N ALA A 160 14.03 3.02 3.42
CA ALA A 160 13.90 3.97 4.52
C ALA A 160 15.00 3.80 5.58
N LYS A 161 15.40 2.56 5.89
CA LYS A 161 16.49 2.26 6.83
C LYS A 161 17.87 2.73 6.36
N GLN A 162 18.06 2.90 5.05
CA GLN A 162 19.33 3.33 4.46
C GLN A 162 19.50 4.85 4.41
N LEU A 163 18.40 5.59 4.55
CA LEU A 163 18.39 7.04 4.53
C LEU A 163 18.69 7.59 5.92
N ASP A 164 19.49 8.64 6.02
CA ASP A 164 19.81 9.30 7.30
C ASP A 164 18.64 10.18 7.79
N MET A 165 17.49 9.56 8.02
CA MET A 165 16.26 10.21 8.50
C MET A 165 16.27 10.44 10.01
N LEU A 166 17.02 9.61 10.74
CA LEU A 166 17.02 9.64 12.20
C LEU A 166 17.84 10.81 12.76
N SER A 167 18.87 11.28 12.05
CA SER A 167 19.64 12.47 12.43
C SER A 167 18.75 13.71 12.39
N GLN A 168 18.12 13.99 11.26
CA GLN A 168 17.21 15.12 11.08
C GLN A 168 16.00 15.02 12.03
N SER A 169 15.54 13.80 12.35
CA SER A 169 14.47 13.60 13.33
C SER A 169 14.87 13.99 14.76
N ARG A 170 16.15 13.89 15.13
CA ARG A 170 16.64 14.44 16.41
C ARG A 170 16.50 15.94 16.44
N ASP A 171 16.96 16.61 15.39
CA ASP A 171 16.89 18.08 15.28
C ASP A 171 15.44 18.57 15.30
N ASN A 172 14.55 17.89 14.58
CA ASN A 172 13.12 18.21 14.57
C ASN A 172 12.49 18.02 15.95
N ALA A 173 12.84 16.95 16.68
CA ALA A 173 12.37 16.75 18.05
C ALA A 173 12.80 17.89 18.99
N VAL A 174 14.07 18.34 18.88
CA VAL A 174 14.59 19.48 19.65
C VAL A 174 13.83 20.76 19.28
N ASN A 175 13.65 21.02 17.99
CA ASN A 175 12.97 22.21 17.49
C ASN A 175 11.49 22.26 17.91
N LEU A 176 10.85 21.10 18.04
CA LEU A 176 9.46 20.99 18.51
C LEU A 176 9.33 21.19 20.02
N LEU A 177 10.18 20.52 20.80
CA LEU A 177 10.04 20.48 22.26
C LEU A 177 10.63 21.69 22.97
N LYS A 178 11.72 22.27 22.45
CA LYS A 178 12.41 23.38 23.10
C LYS A 178 11.52 24.61 23.29
N PRO A 179 10.71 25.06 22.31
CA PRO A 179 9.76 26.16 22.51
C PRO A 179 8.70 25.86 23.56
N ILE A 180 8.19 24.63 23.60
CA ILE A 180 7.17 24.19 24.56
C ILE A 180 7.72 24.27 25.98
N LEU A 181 8.91 23.69 26.22
CA LEU A 181 9.57 23.71 27.52
C LEU A 181 9.90 25.15 27.97
N LYS A 182 10.31 26.02 27.04
CA LYS A 182 10.49 27.44 27.34
C LYS A 182 9.19 28.14 27.75
N ALA A 183 8.10 27.85 27.06
CA ALA A 183 6.78 28.40 27.41
C ALA A 183 6.28 27.93 28.79
N MET A 184 6.77 26.79 29.28
CA MET A 184 6.49 26.27 30.63
C MET A 184 7.32 26.95 31.74
N GLY A 185 8.23 27.87 31.40
CA GLY A 185 9.00 28.66 32.37
C GLY A 185 10.47 28.25 32.54
N PHE A 186 10.96 27.28 31.77
CA PHE A 186 12.39 26.94 31.74
C PHE A 186 13.15 27.94 30.87
N GLU A 187 14.19 28.56 31.42
CA GLU A 187 15.05 29.51 30.69
C GLU A 187 16.08 28.76 29.85
N GLU A 188 16.66 27.72 30.44
CA GLU A 188 17.64 26.85 29.79
C GLU A 188 17.06 25.45 29.56
N VAL A 189 17.15 24.99 28.32
CA VAL A 189 16.60 23.71 27.88
C VAL A 189 17.69 22.95 27.15
N VAL A 190 18.13 21.85 27.75
CA VAL A 190 19.15 20.95 27.21
C VAL A 190 18.48 19.62 26.86
N ILE A 191 18.39 19.32 25.58
CA ILE A 191 17.83 18.06 25.09
C ILE A 191 18.96 17.21 24.52
N THR A 192 19.10 15.99 25.03
CA THR A 192 20.06 15.00 24.52
C THR A 192 19.33 13.72 24.14
N PHE A 193 20.03 12.79 23.47
CA PHE A 193 19.45 11.52 23.03
C PHE A 193 20.27 10.35 23.54
N ARG A 194 19.61 9.28 24.00
CA ARG A 194 20.29 8.01 24.30
C ARG A 194 20.90 7.45 23.02
N SER A 195 22.19 7.13 23.03
CA SER A 195 22.83 6.43 21.92
C SER A 195 22.16 5.07 21.73
N LYS A 196 21.79 4.72 20.49
CA LYS A 196 21.42 3.33 20.19
C LYS A 196 22.70 2.51 20.38
N SER A 197 22.73 1.68 21.42
CA SER A 197 23.81 0.69 21.59
C SER A 197 23.83 -0.16 20.31
N GLY A 198 24.80 0.10 19.44
CA GLY A 198 24.97 -0.64 18.20
C GLY A 198 25.20 -2.11 18.52
N LYS A 199 24.31 -2.98 18.06
CA LYS A 199 24.71 -4.35 17.74
C LYS A 199 25.12 -4.29 16.26
N GLY A 200 26.42 -4.44 16.05
CA GLY A 200 27.04 -4.55 14.72
C GLY A 200 26.63 -5.82 13.99
#